data_AF-A0A9E6BM37-F1
#
_entry.id   AF-A0A9E6BM37-F1
#
_cell.length_a   1.000
_cell.length_b   1.000
_cell.length_c   1.000
_cell.angle_alpha   90.00
_cell.angle_beta   90.00
_cell.angle_gamma   90.00
#
_symmetry.space_group_name_H-M   'P 1'
#
loop_
_entity.id
_entity.type
_entity.pdbx_description
1 polymer ?
#
loop_
_entity_poly.entity_id
_entity_poly.type
_entity_poly.pdbx_seq_one_letter_code
_entity_poly.pdbx_strand_id
1 'polypeptide(L)'
;MPLAIVRPFGRKKGIYKKKADRKMPQPYHGGCECGVVRYIIIGEPVVIYACHCSICQTQSGSAFGMAMRIHKTDFQITAGQLKSFTRQASLNTR
;
A
#
# COMPACT_ATOMS: atom_id res chain seq x y z
N MET A 1 35.10 1.37 38.94
CA MET A 1 35.23 1.37 37.48
C MET A 1 33.88 1.00 36.89
N PRO A 2 33.29 1.82 35.99
CA PRO A 2 31.88 1.72 35.63
C PRO A 2 31.59 0.53 34.70
N LEU A 3 30.41 -0.05 34.86
CA LEU A 3 29.76 -0.91 33.88
C LEU A 3 29.44 -0.12 32.60
N ALA A 4 29.73 -0.70 31.43
CA ALA A 4 29.01 -0.42 30.19
C ALA A 4 29.00 -1.67 29.30
N ILE A 5 27.92 -2.44 29.48
CA ILE A 5 27.41 -3.42 28.52
C ILE A 5 26.95 -2.66 27.26
N VAL A 6 26.81 -3.38 26.14
CA VAL A 6 26.02 -3.13 24.92
C VAL A 6 26.72 -2.42 23.74
N ARG A 7 26.70 -2.90 22.49
CA ARG A 7 26.08 -4.06 21.80
C ARG A 7 26.80 -4.22 20.45
N PRO A 8 27.08 -5.44 19.94
CA PRO A 8 27.69 -5.60 18.64
C PRO A 8 26.67 -5.20 17.56
N PHE A 9 27.09 -4.31 16.68
CA PHE A 9 26.33 -3.85 15.52
C PHE A 9 26.26 -4.98 14.47
N GLY A 10 25.43 -5.99 14.73
CA GLY A 10 25.10 -7.04 13.77
C GLY A 10 23.81 -6.70 13.03
N ARG A 11 23.89 -6.07 11.85
CA ARG A 11 22.75 -6.02 10.90
C ARG A 11 22.45 -7.45 10.48
N LYS A 12 21.51 -8.12 11.14
CA LYS A 12 20.90 -9.33 10.61
C LYS A 12 20.20 -8.94 9.30
N LYS A 13 20.80 -9.31 8.15
CA LYS A 13 20.15 -9.22 6.84
C LYS A 13 18.80 -9.92 6.95
N GLY A 14 17.74 -9.18 6.63
CA GLY A 14 16.36 -9.52 6.93
C GLY A 14 15.93 -10.90 6.43
N ILE A 15 15.24 -11.62 7.29
CA ILE A 15 14.68 -12.95 7.05
C ILE A 15 13.26 -12.84 6.46
N TYR A 16 13.03 -11.88 5.57
CA TYR A 16 11.77 -11.85 4.81
C TYR A 16 11.85 -12.94 3.74
N LYS A 17 11.63 -14.20 4.16
CA LYS A 17 11.35 -15.30 3.25
C LYS A 17 10.12 -14.90 2.44
N LYS A 18 10.31 -14.60 1.14
CA LYS A 18 9.20 -14.49 0.19
C LYS A 18 8.47 -15.83 0.19
N LYS A 19 7.32 -15.92 0.87
CA LYS A 19 6.40 -17.03 0.65
C LYS A 19 5.85 -16.87 -0.77
N ALA A 20 6.38 -17.66 -1.69
CA ALA A 20 6.15 -17.56 -3.13
C ALA A 20 4.83 -18.24 -3.59
N ASP A 21 3.95 -18.64 -2.66
CA ASP A 21 2.93 -19.64 -2.94
C ASP A 21 1.48 -19.21 -2.66
N ARG A 22 1.24 -18.09 -1.97
CA ARG A 22 -0.15 -17.62 -1.76
C ARG A 22 -0.61 -16.68 -2.87
N LYS A 23 -0.75 -17.21 -4.08
CA LYS A 23 -1.52 -16.56 -5.15
C LYS A 23 -3.00 -16.69 -4.78
N MET A 24 -3.70 -15.58 -4.52
CA MET A 24 -5.16 -15.63 -4.50
C MET A 24 -5.67 -15.72 -5.94
N PRO A 25 -6.78 -16.41 -6.19
CA PRO A 25 -7.31 -16.57 -7.54
C PRO A 25 -7.80 -15.22 -8.08
N GLN A 26 -7.24 -14.81 -9.22
CA GLN A 26 -7.69 -13.68 -10.03
C GLN A 26 -8.86 -14.10 -10.94
N PRO A 27 -9.72 -13.16 -11.37
CA PRO A 27 -9.66 -11.71 -11.13
C PRO A 27 -10.17 -11.29 -9.74
N TYR A 28 -9.53 -10.26 -9.15
CA TYR A 28 -10.03 -9.60 -7.94
C TYR A 28 -11.07 -8.54 -8.32
N HIS A 29 -12.27 -8.65 -7.78
CA HIS A 29 -13.33 -7.66 -7.99
C HIS A 29 -13.33 -6.63 -6.87
N GLY A 30 -13.48 -5.36 -7.23
CA GLY A 30 -13.60 -4.26 -6.27
C GLY A 30 -14.47 -3.13 -6.79
N GLY A 31 -14.71 -2.13 -5.95
CA GLY A 31 -15.50 -0.96 -6.31
C GLY A 31 -15.41 0.14 -5.27
N CYS A 32 -15.98 1.29 -5.62
CA CYS A 32 -16.21 2.37 -4.66
C CYS A 32 -17.46 2.06 -3.83
N GLU A 33 -17.49 2.50 -2.57
CA GLU A 33 -18.64 2.37 -1.67
C GLU A 33 -19.92 3.04 -2.21
N CYS A 34 -19.81 4.00 -3.13
CA CYS A 34 -20.98 4.58 -3.79
C CYS A 34 -21.70 3.60 -4.74
N GLY A 35 -21.10 2.46 -5.05
CA GLY A 35 -21.66 1.42 -5.92
C GLY A 35 -21.57 1.69 -7.43
N VAL A 36 -21.37 2.95 -7.85
CA VAL A 36 -21.31 3.37 -9.26
C VAL A 36 -20.02 2.91 -9.95
N VAL A 37 -18.89 2.95 -9.24
CA VAL A 37 -17.59 2.59 -9.81
C VAL A 37 -17.24 1.15 -9.46
N ARG A 38 -16.95 0.34 -10.47
CA ARG A 38 -16.50 -1.06 -10.34
C ARG A 38 -15.22 -1.28 -11.12
N TYR A 39 -14.36 -2.15 -10.60
CA TYR A 39 -13.09 -2.48 -11.24
C TYR A 39 -12.70 -3.95 -11.01
N ILE A 40 -11.81 -4.43 -11.87
CA ILE A 40 -11.16 -5.74 -11.74
C ILE A 40 -9.64 -5.57 -11.72
N ILE A 41 -8.98 -6.45 -10.99
CA ILE A 41 -7.52 -6.58 -10.96
C ILE A 41 -7.13 -8.00 -11.38
N ILE A 42 -6.31 -8.12 -12.41
CA ILE A 42 -5.87 -9.40 -13.00
C ILE A 42 -4.38 -9.69 -12.74
N GLY A 43 -3.77 -8.97 -11.81
CA GLY A 43 -2.34 -9.06 -11.52
C GLY A 43 -2.07 -9.04 -10.02
N GLU A 44 -0.91 -9.53 -9.64
CA GLU A 44 -0.52 -9.57 -8.23
C GLU A 44 -0.05 -8.18 -7.75
N PRO A 45 -0.35 -7.81 -6.50
CA PRO A 45 0.18 -6.59 -5.91
C PRO A 45 1.71 -6.56 -5.89
N VAL A 46 2.29 -5.45 -6.34
CA VAL A 46 3.73 -5.19 -6.26
C VAL A 46 4.14 -4.93 -4.81
N VAL A 47 3.34 -4.12 -4.10
CA VAL A 47 3.54 -3.79 -2.69
C VAL A 47 2.23 -3.33 -2.06
N ILE A 48 2.05 -3.67 -0.79
CA ILE A 48 1.02 -3.12 0.09
C ILE A 48 1.73 -2.43 1.24
N TYR A 49 1.30 -1.22 1.59
CA TYR A 49 1.92 -0.45 2.66
C TYR A 49 0.91 0.46 3.36
N ALA A 50 1.22 0.80 4.61
CA ALA A 50 0.55 1.85 5.37
C ALA A 50 1.32 3.17 5.18
N CYS A 51 0.62 4.22 4.79
CA CYS A 51 1.16 5.56 4.64
C CYS A 51 0.73 6.43 5.82
N HIS A 52 1.71 7.00 6.53
CA HIS A 52 1.49 7.79 7.73
C HIS A 52 1.50 9.30 7.51
N CYS A 53 1.59 9.80 6.27
CA CYS A 53 1.55 11.24 6.07
C CYS A 53 0.18 11.80 6.47
N SER A 54 0.15 13.05 6.94
CA SER A 54 -1.07 13.74 7.37
C SER A 54 -2.19 13.68 6.33
N ILE A 55 -1.85 13.76 5.03
CA ILE A 55 -2.84 13.69 3.95
C ILE A 55 -3.50 12.31 3.87
N CYS A 56 -2.74 11.23 4.06
CA CYS A 56 -3.29 9.88 4.09
C CYS A 56 -4.11 9.63 5.37
N GLN A 57 -3.71 10.22 6.50
CA GLN A 57 -4.50 10.20 7.73
C GLN A 57 -5.84 10.92 7.53
N THR A 58 -5.82 12.16 7.00
CA THR A 58 -7.04 12.94 6.74
C THR A 58 -7.99 12.25 5.76
N GLN A 59 -7.48 11.71 4.65
CA GLN A 59 -8.33 11.03 3.66
C GLN A 59 -8.98 9.75 4.19
N SER A 60 -8.29 9.02 5.06
CA SER A 60 -8.80 7.75 5.60
C SER A 60 -9.59 7.93 6.90
N GLY A 61 -9.44 9.07 7.58
CA GLY A 61 -9.94 9.27 8.94
C GLY A 61 -9.22 8.41 9.99
N SER A 62 -8.06 7.83 9.64
CA SER A 62 -7.31 6.89 10.48
C SER A 62 -5.89 7.40 10.77
N ALA A 63 -5.14 6.68 11.62
CA ALA A 63 -3.73 6.94 11.90
C ALA A 63 -2.80 6.67 10.68
N PHE A 64 -3.34 6.04 9.62
CA PHE A 64 -2.65 5.78 8.36
C PHE A 64 -3.65 5.52 7.23
N GLY A 65 -3.21 5.73 5.98
CA GLY A 65 -3.92 5.26 4.80
C GLY A 65 -3.31 3.98 4.25
N MET A 66 -4.13 3.00 3.88
CA MET A 66 -3.67 1.78 3.20
C MET A 66 -3.58 2.00 1.69
N ALA A 67 -2.47 1.60 1.09
CA ALA A 67 -2.26 1.68 -0.35
C ALA A 67 -1.67 0.38 -0.90
N MET A 68 -2.05 0.08 -2.14
CA MET A 68 -1.58 -1.08 -2.89
C MET A 68 -1.12 -0.61 -4.27
N ARG A 69 0.08 -1.02 -4.69
CA ARG A 69 0.56 -0.76 -6.05
C ARG A 69 0.39 -2.01 -6.90
N ILE A 70 -0.18 -1.83 -8.07
CA ILE A 70 -0.37 -2.84 -9.11
C ILE A 70 0.16 -2.27 -10.43
N HIS A 71 0.44 -3.13 -11.41
CA HIS A 71 0.74 -2.68 -12.75
C HIS A 71 -0.52 -2.09 -13.40
N LYS A 72 -0.35 -1.00 -14.15
CA LYS A 72 -1.47 -0.33 -14.82
C LYS A 72 -2.18 -1.26 -15.82
N THR A 73 -1.44 -2.16 -16.46
CA THR A 73 -1.95 -3.18 -17.39
C THR A 73 -2.91 -4.15 -16.74
N ASP A 74 -2.84 -4.30 -15.42
CA ASP A 74 -3.55 -5.31 -14.67
C ASP A 74 -4.80 -4.74 -13.99
N PHE A 75 -5.10 -3.45 -14.19
CA PHE A 75 -6.24 -2.75 -13.61
C PHE A 75 -7.22 -2.31 -14.70
N GLN A 76 -8.50 -2.64 -14.53
CA GLN A 76 -9.54 -2.23 -15.47
C GLN A 76 -10.78 -1.76 -14.73
N ILE A 77 -11.35 -0.64 -15.16
CA ILE A 77 -12.64 -0.14 -14.67
C ILE A 77 -13.73 -0.80 -15.51
N THR A 78 -14.66 -1.47 -14.85
CA THR A 78 -15.77 -2.21 -15.50
C THR A 78 -17.08 -1.43 -15.50
N ALA A 79 -17.24 -0.45 -14.59
CA ALA A 79 -18.38 0.46 -14.59
C ALA A 79 -18.04 1.80 -13.90
N GLY A 80 -18.77 2.85 -14.27
CA GLY A 80 -18.61 4.21 -13.74
C GLY A 80 -17.49 5.00 -14.41
N GLN A 81 -17.40 6.29 -14.08
CA GLN A 81 -16.36 7.19 -14.55
C GLN A 81 -15.55 7.72 -13.37
N LEU A 82 -14.22 7.71 -13.50
CA LEU A 82 -13.33 8.28 -12.49
C LEU A 82 -13.07 9.75 -12.78
N LYS A 83 -13.03 10.55 -11.70
CA LYS A 83 -12.43 11.88 -11.72
C LYS A 83 -11.03 11.79 -11.13
N SER A 84 -10.06 12.37 -11.83
CA SER A 84 -8.67 12.40 -11.38
C SER A 84 -8.36 13.72 -10.68
N PHE A 85 -7.65 13.63 -9.56
CA PHE A 85 -7.15 14.77 -8.82
C PHE A 85 -5.65 14.59 -8.62
N THR A 86 -4.88 15.63 -8.90
CA THR A 86 -3.43 15.63 -8.73
C THR A 86 -3.05 16.63 -7.65
N ARG A 87 -2.13 16.22 -6.78
CA ARG A 87 -1.51 17.09 -5.78
C ARG A 87 -0.03 16.80 -5.73
N GLN A 88 0.76 17.81 -5.44
CA GLN A 88 2.18 17.58 -5.15
C GLN A 88 2.31 16.92 -3.77
N ALA A 89 3.20 15.94 -3.67
CA ALA A 89 3.59 15.41 -2.38
C ALA A 89 4.32 16.53 -1.63
N SER A 90 3.68 17.09 -0.61
CA SER A 90 4.34 18.06 0.26
C SER A 90 5.54 17.38 0.92
N LEU A 91 6.72 17.99 0.81
CA LEU A 91 7.96 17.51 1.47
C LEU A 91 7.85 17.48 3.01
N ASN A 92 6.79 18.05 3.57
CA ASN A 92 6.56 18.10 5.00
C ASN A 92 5.76 16.88 5.47
N THR A 93 6.45 15.74 5.56
CA THR A 93 6.11 14.69 6.52
C THR A 93 6.35 15.27 7.91
N ARG A 94 5.30 15.75 8.59
CA ARG A 94 5.38 15.78 10.05
C ARG A 94 5.52 14.35 10.56
#